data_AF-A0A2V5M4J1-F1
#
_entry.id   AF-A0A2V5M4J1-F1
#
_cell.length_a   1.000
_cell.length_b   1.000
_cell.length_c   1.000
_cell.angle_alpha   90.00
_cell.angle_beta   90.00
_cell.angle_gamma   90.00
#
_symmetry.space_group_name_H-M   'P 1'
#
loop_
_entity.id
_entity.type
_entity.pdbx_description
1 polymer ?
#
loop_
_entity_poly.entity_id
_entity_poly.type
_entity_poly.pdbx_seq_one_letter_code
_entity_poly.pdbx_strand_id
1 'polypeptide(L)'
;MTFIAIVAQFASVFEMRRKSHRKENTVIKGTVKTPELNSFVSIRAIIPKTWIALVLILLSFPNAFAESDFSAFWKKFRSAVIAGDKSAVAEMTKFPLSMSYMVKAVKNKQEFLRRYDEIFKGEANAAQCFKSAEPHKESDRRYDIYCPFKETPSDWENAPIRFMFELTKAGWRFVGLDNINE
;
A
#
# COMPACT_ATOMS: atom_id res chain seq x y z
N MET A 1 -25.14 6.54 4.00
CA MET A 1 -25.66 6.90 2.67
C MET A 1 -24.53 6.94 1.62
N THR A 2 -23.69 5.90 1.54
CA THR A 2 -22.48 5.94 0.70
C THR A 2 -22.36 4.74 -0.24
N PHE A 3 -23.21 3.72 -0.08
CA PHE A 3 -23.24 2.53 -0.95
C PHE A 3 -24.02 2.75 -2.26
N ILE A 4 -24.96 3.70 -2.30
CA ILE A 4 -25.81 3.93 -3.49
C ILE A 4 -25.06 4.74 -4.57
N ALA A 5 -24.11 5.59 -4.19
CA ALA A 5 -23.36 6.42 -5.15
C ALA A 5 -22.42 5.60 -6.04
N ILE A 6 -21.90 4.47 -5.55
CA ILE A 6 -20.93 3.66 -6.29
C ILE A 6 -21.61 2.86 -7.41
N VAL A 7 -22.86 2.42 -7.22
CA VAL A 7 -23.60 1.65 -8.24
C VAL A 7 -23.98 2.53 -9.43
N ALA A 8 -24.25 3.82 -9.20
CA ALA A 8 -24.65 4.76 -10.26
C ALA A 8 -23.51 5.09 -11.24
N GLN A 9 -22.25 5.11 -10.79
CA GLN A 9 -21.11 5.44 -11.65
C GLN A 9 -20.80 4.36 -12.69
N PHE A 10 -21.12 3.09 -12.39
CA PHE A 10 -20.84 1.96 -13.28
C PHE A 10 -21.92 1.72 -14.35
N ALA A 11 -23.16 2.15 -14.11
CA ALA A 11 -24.24 2.01 -15.09
C ALA A 11 -23.99 2.85 -16.36
N SER A 12 -23.49 4.08 -16.21
CA SER A 12 -23.28 5.01 -17.34
C SER A 12 -22.17 4.59 -18.30
N VAL A 13 -21.20 3.79 -17.85
CA VAL A 13 -20.08 3.31 -18.69
C VAL A 13 -20.50 2.10 -19.54
N PHE A 14 -21.47 1.30 -19.09
CA PHE A 14 -21.88 0.07 -19.78
C PHE A 14 -22.89 0.32 -20.92
N GLU A 15 -23.68 1.39 -20.84
CA GLU A 15 -24.69 1.74 -21.85
C GLU A 15 -24.06 2.25 -23.16
N MET A 16 -22.83 2.79 -23.12
CA MET A 16 -22.22 3.48 -24.25
C MET A 16 -21.58 2.55 -25.31
N ARG A 17 -21.57 1.23 -25.10
CA ARG A 17 -20.84 0.28 -25.97
C ARG A 17 -21.69 -0.71 -26.79
N ARG A 18 -23.01 -0.49 -26.91
CA ARG A 18 -23.91 -1.44 -27.62
C ARG A 18 -24.62 -0.89 -28.86
N LYS A 19 -24.01 0.04 -29.60
CA LYS A 19 -24.49 0.44 -30.94
C LYS A 19 -23.34 0.63 -31.93
N SER A 20 -22.87 -0.48 -32.52
CA SER A 20 -22.35 -0.47 -33.89
C SER A 20 -22.02 -1.89 -34.33
N HIS A 21 -22.89 -2.52 -35.13
CA HIS A 21 -22.54 -3.00 -36.47
C HIS A 21 -23.74 -3.71 -37.12
N ARG A 22 -24.27 -3.01 -38.12
CA ARG A 22 -25.13 -3.47 -39.21
C ARG A 22 -24.38 -4.51 -40.06
N LYS A 23 -25.01 -5.64 -40.37
CA LYS A 23 -24.92 -6.34 -41.67
C LYS A 23 -26.25 -7.02 -41.99
N GLU A 24 -26.91 -6.50 -43.03
CA GLU A 24 -27.92 -7.21 -43.82
C GLU A 24 -27.26 -8.39 -44.54
N ASN A 25 -28.01 -9.47 -44.74
CA ASN A 25 -27.79 -10.40 -45.84
C ASN A 25 -29.13 -10.96 -46.31
N THR A 26 -29.28 -10.94 -47.62
CA THR A 26 -30.49 -11.18 -48.40
C THR A 26 -30.77 -12.68 -48.61
N VAL A 27 -32.07 -12.98 -48.59
CA VAL A 27 -32.85 -14.13 -49.06
C VAL A 27 -32.23 -15.06 -50.11
N ILE A 28 -32.33 -16.39 -49.90
CA ILE A 28 -32.65 -17.37 -50.96
C ILE A 28 -33.70 -18.38 -50.43
N LYS A 29 -34.71 -18.60 -51.29
CA LYS A 29 -35.92 -19.43 -51.18
C LYS A 29 -35.58 -20.93 -51.34
N GLY A 30 -36.23 -21.81 -50.58
CA GLY A 30 -36.22 -23.26 -50.81
C GLY A 30 -37.11 -24.00 -49.82
N THR A 31 -38.01 -24.85 -50.32
CA THR A 31 -39.22 -25.34 -49.64
C THR A 31 -39.11 -26.83 -49.25
N VAL A 32 -39.83 -27.17 -48.16
CA VAL A 32 -40.38 -28.49 -47.73
C VAL A 32 -39.41 -29.60 -47.27
N LYS A 33 -39.48 -29.97 -45.98
CA LYS A 33 -40.10 -31.21 -45.44
C LYS A 33 -39.59 -31.49 -44.02
N THR A 34 -40.52 -31.43 -43.06
CA THR A 34 -40.41 -32.06 -41.74
C THR A 34 -40.39 -33.58 -41.89
N PRO A 35 -39.64 -34.27 -41.02
CA PRO A 35 -40.26 -35.33 -40.24
C PRO A 35 -39.90 -35.26 -38.75
N GLU A 36 -40.72 -36.00 -38.01
CA GLU A 36 -40.91 -36.10 -36.57
C GLU A 36 -39.69 -36.36 -35.66
N LEU A 37 -39.84 -35.83 -34.43
CA LEU A 37 -39.64 -36.42 -33.11
C LEU A 37 -38.60 -37.56 -32.98
N ASN A 38 -37.56 -37.31 -32.16
CA ASN A 38 -37.30 -37.99 -30.88
C ASN A 38 -35.82 -37.84 -30.49
N SER A 39 -35.56 -37.17 -29.36
CA SER A 39 -34.54 -37.53 -28.36
C SER A 39 -34.23 -36.31 -27.49
N PHE A 40 -34.89 -36.21 -26.34
CA PHE A 40 -34.46 -35.32 -25.26
C PHE A 40 -33.25 -35.96 -24.58
N VAL A 41 -32.05 -35.70 -25.11
CA VAL A 41 -30.82 -35.91 -24.34
C VAL A 41 -30.74 -34.81 -23.30
N SER A 42 -30.80 -35.21 -22.04
CA SER A 42 -30.69 -34.36 -20.86
C SER A 42 -29.37 -33.59 -20.87
N ILE A 43 -29.41 -32.30 -21.18
CA ILE A 43 -28.27 -31.39 -20.98
C ILE A 43 -28.15 -31.16 -19.48
N ARG A 44 -27.38 -32.00 -18.78
CA ARG A 44 -26.83 -31.64 -17.47
C ARG A 44 -26.02 -30.37 -17.67
N ALA A 45 -26.52 -29.27 -17.14
CA ALA A 45 -25.83 -27.99 -17.09
C ALA A 45 -24.51 -28.16 -16.33
N ILE A 46 -23.40 -28.28 -17.06
CA ILE A 46 -22.06 -28.10 -16.52
C ILE A 46 -21.85 -26.59 -16.46
N ILE A 47 -22.22 -25.99 -15.33
CA ILE A 47 -21.87 -24.61 -15.01
C ILE A 47 -20.33 -24.54 -14.97
N PRO A 48 -19.67 -23.69 -15.78
CA PRO A 48 -18.21 -23.64 -15.81
C PRO A 48 -17.70 -23.08 -14.48
N LYS A 49 -17.17 -23.97 -13.65
CA LYS A 49 -16.53 -23.72 -12.35
C LYS A 49 -15.17 -23.04 -12.53
N THR A 50 -15.12 -21.94 -13.28
CA THR A 50 -13.88 -21.19 -13.59
C THR A 50 -14.04 -19.68 -13.50
N TRP A 51 -15.25 -19.16 -13.22
CA TRP A 51 -15.47 -17.71 -13.08
C TRP A 51 -15.15 -17.16 -11.68
N ILE A 52 -15.12 -18.01 -10.65
CA ILE A 52 -14.91 -17.56 -9.26
C ILE A 52 -13.42 -17.26 -8.98
N ALA A 53 -12.49 -17.90 -9.70
CA ALA A 53 -11.06 -17.67 -9.50
C ALA A 53 -10.61 -16.25 -9.93
N LEU A 54 -11.24 -15.67 -10.97
CA LEU A 54 -10.86 -14.35 -11.49
C LEU A 54 -11.29 -13.21 -10.54
N VAL A 55 -12.43 -13.34 -9.87
CA VAL A 55 -12.94 -12.33 -8.91
C VAL A 55 -12.10 -12.31 -7.62
N LEU A 56 -11.56 -13.45 -7.18
CA LEU A 56 -10.66 -13.54 -6.02
C LEU A 56 -9.28 -12.92 -6.25
N ILE A 57 -8.78 -12.93 -7.50
CA ILE A 57 -7.48 -12.34 -7.84
C ILE A 57 -7.56 -10.79 -7.85
N LEU A 58 -8.70 -10.21 -8.20
CA LEU A 58 -8.89 -8.75 -8.23
C LEU A 58 -9.03 -8.10 -6.84
N LEU A 59 -9.36 -8.87 -5.79
CA LEU A 59 -9.51 -8.36 -4.42
C LEU A 59 -8.20 -8.37 -3.62
N SER A 60 -7.11 -8.87 -4.19
CA SER A 60 -5.83 -9.07 -3.49
C SER A 60 -4.80 -7.98 -3.78
N PHE A 61 -5.16 -6.91 -4.48
CA PHE A 61 -4.28 -5.75 -4.63
C PHE A 61 -4.42 -4.88 -3.38
N PRO A 62 -3.44 -4.85 -2.46
CA PRO A 62 -3.43 -3.80 -1.44
C PRO A 62 -3.43 -2.47 -2.19
N ASN A 63 -4.37 -1.60 -1.80
CA ASN A 63 -4.47 -0.24 -2.28
C ASN A 63 -3.09 0.44 -2.20
N ALA A 64 -2.33 0.42 -3.29
CA ALA A 64 -1.04 1.09 -3.42
C ALA A 64 -1.24 2.58 -3.75
N PHE A 65 -2.25 3.20 -3.13
CA PHE A 65 -2.40 4.64 -3.19
C PHE A 65 -1.27 5.24 -2.34
N ALA A 66 -0.51 6.15 -2.95
CA ALA A 66 0.50 6.92 -2.24
C ALA A 66 -0.19 7.66 -1.08
N GLU A 67 0.08 7.24 0.15
CA GLU A 67 -0.41 7.92 1.36
C GLU A 67 0.25 9.31 1.40
N SER A 68 -0.50 10.34 1.00
CA SER A 68 -0.03 11.73 1.02
C SER A 68 -0.27 12.41 2.37
N ASP A 69 -1.13 11.85 3.22
CA ASP A 69 -1.34 12.32 4.58
C ASP A 69 -0.25 11.78 5.50
N PHE A 70 0.54 12.70 6.08
CA PHE A 70 1.61 12.34 7.00
C PHE A 70 1.06 11.76 8.31
N SER A 71 -0.11 12.21 8.79
CA SER A 71 -0.68 11.74 10.06
C SER A 71 -1.03 10.25 10.00
N ALA A 72 -1.67 9.82 8.91
CA ALA A 72 -1.99 8.43 8.66
C ALA A 72 -0.73 7.56 8.50
N PHE A 73 0.24 8.04 7.71
CA PHE A 73 1.54 7.39 7.58
C PHE A 73 2.25 7.24 8.94
N TRP A 74 2.33 8.32 9.72
CA TRP A 74 3.01 8.35 11.01
C TRP A 74 2.37 7.37 11.98
N LYS A 75 1.03 7.34 12.08
CA LYS A 75 0.31 6.39 12.93
C LYS A 75 0.68 4.94 12.61
N LYS A 76 0.75 4.60 11.31
CA LYS A 76 1.14 3.27 10.85
C LYS A 76 2.60 2.96 11.16
N PHE A 77 3.50 3.88 10.83
CA PHE A 77 4.94 3.73 11.07
C PHE A 77 5.26 3.56 12.56
N ARG A 78 4.75 4.48 13.38
CA ARG A 78 4.83 4.44 14.85
C ARG A 78 4.36 3.11 15.41
N SER A 79 3.18 2.65 14.99
CA SER A 79 2.62 1.37 15.46
C SER A 79 3.54 0.19 15.12
N ALA A 80 4.06 0.15 13.89
CA ALA A 80 4.96 -0.92 13.45
C ALA A 80 6.28 -0.93 14.24
N VAL A 81 6.87 0.23 14.53
CA VAL A 81 8.10 0.33 15.34
C VAL A 81 7.84 -0.11 16.79
N ILE A 82 6.74 0.34 17.41
CA ILE A 82 6.37 -0.05 18.78
C ILE A 82 6.12 -1.57 18.88
N ALA A 83 5.49 -2.15 17.85
CA ALA A 83 5.23 -3.59 17.78
C ALA A 83 6.47 -4.43 17.41
N GLY A 84 7.57 -3.80 17.00
CA GLY A 84 8.75 -4.50 16.51
C GLY A 84 8.57 -5.19 15.15
N ASP A 85 7.60 -4.74 14.34
CA ASP A 85 7.34 -5.28 13.00
C ASP A 85 8.39 -4.77 12.00
N LYS A 86 9.54 -5.45 12.00
CA LYS A 86 10.70 -5.11 11.15
C LYS A 86 10.33 -5.09 9.66
N SER A 87 9.45 -5.99 9.23
CA SER A 87 9.06 -6.11 7.82
C SER A 87 8.20 -4.93 7.39
N ALA A 88 7.19 -4.56 8.18
CA ALA A 88 6.33 -3.42 7.87
C ALA A 88 7.11 -2.10 7.85
N VAL A 89 8.02 -1.89 8.81
CA VAL A 89 8.87 -0.69 8.82
C VAL A 89 9.77 -0.65 7.58
N ALA A 90 10.34 -1.79 7.16
CA ALA A 90 11.16 -1.86 5.95
C ALA A 90 10.37 -1.51 4.67
N GLU A 91 9.10 -1.90 4.58
CA GLU A 91 8.20 -1.51 3.47
C GLU A 91 7.89 -0.02 3.45
N MET A 92 7.97 0.66 4.59
CA MET A 92 7.77 2.11 4.71
C MET A 92 9.09 2.91 4.57
N THR A 93 10.20 2.23 4.34
CA THR A 93 11.54 2.83 4.26
C THR A 93 11.96 3.08 2.81
N LYS A 94 12.55 4.24 2.55
CA LYS A 94 13.23 4.54 1.28
C LYS A 94 14.67 4.04 1.38
N PHE A 95 15.13 3.33 0.35
CA PHE A 95 16.51 2.88 0.23
C PHE A 95 17.27 3.67 -0.85
N PRO A 96 18.57 3.97 -0.65
CA PRO A 96 19.33 3.75 0.58
C PRO A 96 18.85 4.65 1.73
N LEU A 97 18.83 4.11 2.94
CA LEU A 97 18.47 4.85 4.16
C LEU A 97 19.71 5.59 4.66
N SER A 98 19.58 6.90 4.85
CA SER A 98 20.66 7.73 5.40
C SER A 98 20.89 7.41 6.88
N MET A 99 22.15 7.42 7.30
CA MET A 99 22.57 7.22 8.69
C MET A 99 23.39 8.44 9.15
N SER A 100 23.70 8.50 10.44
CA SER A 100 24.54 9.55 11.03
C SER A 100 25.95 9.57 10.42
N TYR A 101 26.70 10.64 10.74
CA TYR A 101 28.04 10.84 10.22
C TYR A 101 28.94 9.63 10.49
N MET A 102 29.80 9.27 9.52
CA MET A 102 30.65 8.07 9.53
C MET A 102 29.95 6.70 9.53
N VAL A 103 28.63 6.64 9.76
CA VAL A 103 27.86 5.40 9.66
C VAL A 103 27.44 5.17 8.21
N LYS A 104 27.76 3.99 7.67
CA LYS A 104 27.40 3.66 6.29
C LYS A 104 25.87 3.61 6.14
N ALA A 105 25.38 4.26 5.08
CA ALA A 105 23.99 4.16 4.66
C ALA A 105 23.55 2.70 4.47
N VAL A 106 22.32 2.40 4.86
CA VAL A 106 21.74 1.06 4.71
C VAL A 106 21.19 0.92 3.30
N LYS A 107 21.79 0.03 2.52
CA LYS A 107 21.61 0.02 1.06
C LYS A 107 20.29 -0.56 0.59
N ASN A 108 19.76 -1.53 1.33
CA ASN A 108 18.58 -2.29 0.92
C ASN A 108 17.84 -2.90 2.11
N LYS A 109 16.68 -3.49 1.81
CA LYS A 109 15.80 -4.13 2.78
C LYS A 109 16.48 -5.23 3.59
N GLN A 110 17.33 -6.07 2.98
CA GLN A 110 18.00 -7.15 3.70
C GLN A 110 18.97 -6.60 4.75
N GLU A 111 19.76 -5.60 4.37
CA GLU A 111 20.67 -4.92 5.29
C GLU A 111 19.90 -4.21 6.42
N PHE A 112 18.78 -3.57 6.08
CA PHE A 112 17.89 -2.92 7.06
C PHE A 112 17.37 -3.89 8.11
N LEU A 113 16.89 -5.07 7.71
CA LEU A 113 16.39 -6.07 8.65
C LEU A 113 17.50 -6.56 9.59
N ARG A 114 18.74 -6.70 9.09
CA ARG A 114 19.90 -7.08 9.90
C ARG A 114 20.31 -5.97 10.88
N ARG A 115 20.27 -4.72 10.43
CA ARG A 115 20.65 -3.53 11.23
C ARG A 115 19.48 -2.88 11.97
N TYR A 116 18.32 -3.54 12.01
CA TYR A 116 17.11 -2.95 12.58
C TYR A 116 17.31 -2.51 14.04
N ASP A 117 17.97 -3.36 14.84
CA ASP A 117 18.21 -3.05 16.26
C ASP A 117 19.27 -1.94 16.41
N GLU A 118 20.21 -1.79 15.48
CA GLU A 118 21.12 -0.64 15.45
C GLU A 118 20.36 0.67 15.18
N ILE A 119 19.43 0.66 14.23
CA ILE A 119 18.66 1.84 13.82
C ILE A 119 17.67 2.29 14.91
N PHE A 120 16.96 1.36 15.54
CA PHE A 120 15.85 1.71 16.45
C PHE A 120 16.14 1.46 17.93
N LYS A 121 17.25 0.79 18.26
CA LYS A 121 17.70 0.50 19.63
C LYS A 121 19.19 0.80 19.87
N GLY A 122 19.86 1.43 18.90
CA GLY A 122 21.27 1.83 18.97
C GLY A 122 21.46 2.96 19.97
N GLU A 123 21.27 4.19 19.53
CA GLU A 123 21.43 5.39 20.38
C GLU A 123 20.14 5.80 21.10
N ALA A 124 18.99 5.64 20.44
CA ALA A 124 17.68 5.84 21.05
C ALA A 124 16.93 4.52 21.24
N ASN A 125 16.01 4.49 22.20
CA ASN A 125 14.96 3.47 22.26
C ASN A 125 13.72 4.02 21.52
N ALA A 126 13.68 3.86 20.20
CA ALA A 126 12.63 4.45 19.36
C ALA A 126 11.23 3.96 19.73
N ALA A 127 11.07 2.69 20.08
CA ALA A 127 9.79 2.13 20.49
C ALA A 127 9.26 2.77 21.79
N GLN A 128 10.14 3.15 22.72
CA GLN A 128 9.76 3.92 23.90
C GLN A 128 9.48 5.37 23.55
N CYS A 129 10.40 6.03 22.86
CA CYS A 129 10.29 7.44 22.46
C CYS A 129 8.99 7.71 21.68
N PHE A 130 8.69 6.89 20.68
CA PHE A 130 7.54 7.09 19.80
C PHE A 130 6.19 6.95 20.53
N LYS A 131 6.14 6.48 21.79
CA LYS A 131 4.90 6.50 22.57
C LYS A 131 4.38 7.91 22.82
N SER A 132 5.25 8.90 22.92
CA SER A 132 4.87 10.29 23.20
C SER A 132 5.47 11.31 22.23
N ALA A 133 6.44 10.93 21.40
CA ALA A 133 7.06 11.86 20.46
C ALA A 133 6.06 12.40 19.43
N GLU A 134 6.10 13.71 19.21
CA GLU A 134 5.28 14.41 18.23
C GLU A 134 6.09 14.73 16.96
N PRO A 135 5.49 14.58 15.77
CA PRO A 135 6.13 15.00 14.54
C PRO A 135 6.36 16.49 14.44
N HIS A 136 7.61 16.87 14.19
CA HIS A 136 7.99 18.23 13.86
C HIS A 136 7.92 18.44 12.35
N LYS A 137 7.14 19.44 11.90
CA LYS A 137 7.02 19.77 10.48
C LYS A 137 8.15 20.72 10.06
N GLU A 138 9.12 20.19 9.32
CA GLU A 138 10.19 21.00 8.72
C GLU A 138 9.72 21.72 7.45
N SER A 139 8.90 21.05 6.64
CA SER A 139 8.30 21.60 5.42
C SER A 139 7.07 20.81 5.00
N ASP A 140 6.41 21.19 3.91
CA ASP A 140 5.31 20.41 3.33
C ASP A 140 5.71 18.99 2.88
N ARG A 141 7.01 18.74 2.75
CA ARG A 141 7.54 17.47 2.24
C ARG A 141 8.48 16.78 3.21
N ARG A 142 8.66 17.31 4.42
CA ARG A 142 9.58 16.76 5.42
C ARG A 142 9.03 16.92 6.83
N TYR A 143 9.11 15.82 7.57
CA TYR A 143 8.84 15.76 9.00
C TYR A 143 9.98 15.05 9.69
N ASP A 144 10.22 15.45 10.93
CA ASP A 144 11.21 14.84 11.79
C ASP A 144 10.61 14.43 13.12
N ILE A 145 11.23 13.43 13.74
CA ILE A 145 10.93 13.00 15.10
C ILE A 145 12.24 13.02 15.87
N TYR A 146 12.25 13.76 16.98
CA TYR A 146 13.40 13.86 17.87
C TYR A 146 13.19 12.92 19.06
N CYS A 147 14.25 12.17 19.39
CA CYS A 147 14.27 11.26 20.51
C CYS A 147 15.48 11.54 21.41
N PRO A 148 15.31 11.44 22.74
CA PRO A 148 16.44 11.40 23.66
C PRO A 148 17.24 10.12 23.46
N PHE A 149 18.48 10.14 23.97
CA PHE A 149 19.27 8.92 24.11
C PHE A 149 18.55 7.89 24.97
N LYS A 150 18.81 6.60 24.71
CA LYS A 150 18.20 5.51 25.49
C LYS A 150 18.64 5.51 26.95
N GLU A 151 19.82 6.06 27.25
CA GLU A 151 20.38 6.22 28.60
C GLU A 151 19.67 7.32 29.40
N THR A 152 19.14 8.34 28.72
CA THR A 152 18.46 9.50 29.33
C THR A 152 17.07 9.73 28.72
N PRO A 153 16.14 8.75 28.80
CA PRO A 153 14.89 8.75 28.03
C PRO A 153 13.87 9.84 28.40
N SER A 154 14.16 10.63 29.45
CA SER A 154 13.33 11.75 29.90
C SER A 154 13.92 13.12 29.53
N ASP A 155 15.11 13.17 28.94
CA ASP A 155 15.81 14.39 28.57
C ASP A 155 15.34 14.92 27.21
N TRP A 156 14.09 15.41 27.17
CA TRP A 156 13.48 15.94 25.95
C TRP A 156 14.07 17.29 25.51
N GLU A 157 14.75 18.00 26.41
CA GLU A 157 15.46 19.23 26.11
C GLU A 157 16.70 18.96 25.25
N ASN A 158 17.32 17.78 25.44
CA ASN A 158 18.48 17.32 24.66
C ASN A 158 18.12 16.02 23.93
N ALA A 159 17.24 16.10 22.94
CA ALA A 159 16.79 14.96 22.13
C ALA A 159 17.50 14.92 20.75
N PRO A 160 18.77 14.47 20.66
CA PRO A 160 19.54 14.64 19.43
C PRO A 160 19.30 13.59 18.37
N ILE A 161 18.62 12.49 18.69
CA ILE A 161 18.40 11.42 17.74
C ILE A 161 17.22 11.78 16.85
N ARG A 162 17.51 12.11 15.59
CA ARG A 162 16.57 12.62 14.60
C ARG A 162 16.19 11.52 13.60
N PHE A 163 14.92 11.14 13.59
CA PHE A 163 14.33 10.29 12.55
C PHE A 163 13.68 11.16 11.48
N MET A 164 14.11 11.01 10.23
CA MET A 164 13.71 11.86 9.11
C MET A 164 12.71 11.16 8.19
N PHE A 165 11.69 11.90 7.76
CA PHE A 165 10.64 11.42 6.86
C PHE A 165 10.45 12.37 5.69
N GLU A 166 10.25 11.83 4.48
CA GLU A 166 10.09 12.62 3.25
C GLU A 166 8.90 12.16 2.42
N LEU A 167 8.16 13.14 1.85
CA LEU A 167 7.11 12.87 0.88
C LEU A 167 7.72 12.60 -0.50
N THR A 168 7.58 11.36 -0.95
CA THR A 168 8.02 10.90 -2.28
C THR A 168 6.83 10.75 -3.24
N LYS A 169 7.11 10.46 -4.51
CA LYS A 169 6.07 10.12 -5.49
C LYS A 169 5.22 8.90 -5.07
N ALA A 170 5.79 8.01 -4.25
CA ALA A 170 5.14 6.80 -3.75
C ALA A 170 4.53 6.99 -2.34
N GLY A 171 4.38 8.23 -1.88
CA GLY A 171 3.91 8.57 -0.53
C GLY A 171 5.06 8.85 0.44
N TRP A 172 4.70 9.06 1.71
CA TRP A 172 5.66 9.27 2.79
C TRP A 172 6.57 8.07 3.01
N ARG A 173 7.84 8.34 3.31
CA ARG A 173 8.86 7.33 3.59
C ARG A 173 9.74 7.73 4.76
N PHE A 174 10.17 6.74 5.52
CA PHE A 174 11.33 6.88 6.41
C PHE A 174 12.61 6.95 5.56
N VAL A 175 13.39 8.02 5.71
CA VAL A 175 14.53 8.31 4.82
C VAL A 175 15.87 8.37 5.53
N GLY A 176 15.90 8.51 6.85
CA GLY A 176 17.15 8.39 7.58
C GLY A 176 17.07 8.59 9.08
N LEU A 177 18.18 8.31 9.71
CA LEU A 177 18.48 8.54 11.12
C LEU A 177 19.73 9.41 11.22
N ASP A 178 19.76 10.35 12.14
CA ASP A 178 20.92 11.19 12.42
C ASP A 178 21.05 11.46 13.93
N ASN A 179 22.27 11.74 14.38
CA ASN A 179 22.55 12.26 15.71
C ASN A 179 23.08 13.68 15.53
N ILE A 180 22.25 14.69 15.82
CA ILE A 180 22.56 16.08 15.50
C ILE A 180 23.68 16.69 16.37
N ASN A 181 24.19 15.93 17.35
CA ASN A 181 25.28 16.34 18.22
C ASN A 181 26.65 15.80 17.76
N GLU A 182 26.72 15.02 16.68
CA GLU A 182 27.96 14.43 16.14
C GLU A 182 28.69 15.31 15.10
#